data_AF-A0A1Q3W9H7-F1
#
_entry.id   AF-A0A1Q3W9H7-F1
#
_cell.length_a   1.000
_cell.length_b   1.000
_cell.length_c   1.000
_cell.angle_alpha   90.00
_cell.angle_beta   90.00
_cell.angle_gamma   90.00
#
_symmetry.space_group_name_H-M   'P 1'
#
loop_
_entity.id
_entity.type
_entity.pdbx_description
1 polymer ?
#
loop_
_entity_poly.entity_id
_entity_poly.type
_entity_poly.pdbx_seq_one_letter_code
_entity_poly.pdbx_strand_id
1 'polypeptide(L)'
;MKKLFILMLGLVAGTASFATTTANENPVAAITLTADNKVKLVIAPEDAKATIALQDREGHLLYTSSVDLRQGVKQKFNINELSVGTYQIAVKVGEQSTIKTFVIQERPAETFVMLES
;
A
#
# COMPACT_ATOMS: atom_id res chain seq x y z
N MET A 1 -63.79 -44.21 -11.65
CA MET A 1 -62.58 -43.55 -12.20
C MET A 1 -62.01 -42.66 -11.11
N LYS A 2 -60.70 -42.79 -10.86
CA LYS A 2 -59.99 -42.28 -9.68
C LYS A 2 -58.85 -41.43 -10.20
N LYS A 3 -58.63 -40.23 -9.65
CA LYS A 3 -57.32 -39.54 -9.54
C LYS A 3 -57.48 -38.23 -8.75
N LEU A 4 -57.15 -38.33 -7.46
CA LEU A 4 -56.87 -37.22 -6.56
C LEU A 4 -55.41 -36.82 -6.81
N PHE A 5 -55.15 -35.60 -7.28
CA PHE A 5 -53.79 -35.08 -7.42
C PHE A 5 -53.38 -34.39 -6.11
N ILE A 6 -52.56 -35.06 -5.31
CA ILE A 6 -51.93 -34.50 -4.11
C ILE A 6 -50.75 -33.67 -4.56
N LEU A 7 -50.84 -32.36 -4.32
CA LEU A 7 -49.83 -31.36 -4.63
C LEU A 7 -48.75 -31.40 -3.53
N MET A 8 -47.69 -32.17 -3.76
CA MET A 8 -46.50 -32.16 -2.91
C MET A 8 -45.73 -30.85 -3.14
N LEU A 9 -45.89 -29.88 -2.24
CA LEU A 9 -44.95 -28.75 -2.13
C LEU A 9 -43.64 -29.28 -1.56
N GLY A 10 -42.70 -29.60 -2.45
CA GLY A 10 -41.31 -29.85 -2.07
C GLY A 10 -40.67 -28.54 -1.61
N LEU A 11 -40.62 -28.33 -0.29
CA LEU A 11 -39.89 -27.23 0.32
C LEU A 11 -38.39 -27.56 0.24
N VAL A 12 -37.73 -27.16 -0.86
CA VAL A 12 -36.28 -27.27 -0.96
C VAL A 12 -35.67 -26.19 -0.07
N ALA A 13 -35.29 -26.57 1.14
CA ALA A 13 -34.45 -25.75 2.00
C ALA A 13 -33.03 -25.72 1.41
N GLY A 14 -32.79 -24.77 0.50
CA GLY A 14 -31.45 -24.49 0.00
C GLY A 14 -30.65 -23.82 1.10
N THR A 15 -29.69 -24.54 1.70
CA THR A 15 -28.71 -23.91 2.58
C THR A 15 -27.78 -23.06 1.73
N ALA A 16 -27.96 -21.74 1.76
CA ALA A 16 -26.99 -20.81 1.22
C ALA A 16 -25.69 -20.94 2.02
N SER A 17 -24.68 -21.57 1.42
CA SER A 17 -23.33 -21.61 1.98
C SER A 17 -22.68 -20.27 1.66
N PHE A 18 -22.62 -19.36 2.63
CA PHE A 18 -21.84 -18.14 2.48
C PHE A 18 -20.36 -18.52 2.49
N ALA A 19 -19.70 -18.37 1.34
CA ALA A 19 -18.25 -18.45 1.29
C ALA A 19 -17.68 -17.27 2.09
N THR A 20 -16.94 -17.58 3.16
CA THR A 20 -16.14 -16.58 3.87
C THR A 20 -15.09 -16.07 2.91
N THR A 21 -15.26 -14.86 2.36
CA THR A 21 -14.16 -14.18 1.70
C THR A 21 -13.15 -13.86 2.79
N THR A 22 -11.96 -14.43 2.74
CA THR A 22 -10.82 -13.83 3.43
C THR A 22 -10.71 -12.42 2.85
N ALA A 23 -10.96 -11.41 3.69
CA ALA A 23 -10.76 -10.03 3.29
C ALA A 23 -9.31 -9.93 2.81
N ASN A 24 -9.15 -9.68 1.51
CA ASN A 24 -7.84 -9.50 0.90
C ASN A 24 -7.39 -8.10 1.32
N GLU A 25 -6.83 -7.99 2.52
CA GLU A 25 -6.43 -6.72 3.09
C GLU A 25 -5.16 -6.22 2.41
N ASN A 26 -5.12 -4.93 2.12
CA ASN A 26 -3.93 -4.30 1.57
C ASN A 26 -2.77 -4.42 2.55
N PRO A 27 -1.52 -4.61 2.07
CA PRO A 27 -0.36 -4.71 2.95
C PRO A 27 -0.23 -3.46 3.81
N VAL A 28 -0.06 -3.64 5.12
CA VAL A 28 0.06 -2.54 6.08
C VAL A 28 1.44 -1.91 5.95
N ALA A 29 1.51 -0.82 5.19
CA ALA A 29 2.72 -0.04 4.97
C ALA A 29 2.57 1.40 5.48
N ALA A 30 3.65 1.95 6.01
CA ALA A 30 3.75 3.33 6.47
C ALA A 30 5.07 3.95 5.99
N ILE A 31 5.04 5.26 5.71
CA ILE A 31 6.24 6.03 5.40
C ILE A 31 6.43 7.16 6.41
N THR A 32 7.67 7.51 6.70
CA THR A 32 8.04 8.62 7.57
C THR A 32 9.31 9.28 7.07
N LEU A 33 9.39 10.61 7.13
CA LEU A 33 10.62 11.35 6.85
C LEU A 33 11.53 11.30 8.10
N THR A 34 12.79 10.91 7.90
CA THR A 34 13.80 10.93 8.96
C THR A 34 14.60 12.23 8.92
N ALA A 35 15.25 12.57 10.04
CA ALA A 35 16.03 13.80 10.17
C ALA A 35 17.23 13.90 9.20
N ASP A 36 17.70 12.76 8.67
CA ASP A 36 18.81 12.66 7.71
C ASP A 36 18.35 12.71 6.23
N ASN A 37 17.21 13.34 5.95
CA ASN A 37 16.59 13.42 4.61
C ASN A 37 16.43 12.05 3.94
N LYS A 38 15.92 11.06 4.69
CA LYS A 38 15.56 9.76 4.12
C LYS A 38 14.08 9.49 4.33
N VAL A 39 13.48 8.82 3.36
CA VAL A 39 12.12 8.28 3.53
C VAL A 39 12.25 6.87 4.08
N LYS A 40 11.78 6.66 5.30
CA LYS A 40 11.71 5.34 5.92
C LYS A 40 10.37 4.69 5.58
N LEU A 41 10.42 3.55 4.90
CA LEU A 41 9.31 2.65 4.69
C LEU A 41 9.30 1.57 5.78
N VAL A 42 8.15 1.34 6.38
CA VAL A 42 7.89 0.24 7.31
C VAL A 42 6.72 -0.57 6.77
N ILE A 43 6.92 -1.88 6.60
CA ILE A 43 5.90 -2.85 6.21
C ILE A 43 5.74 -3.85 7.35
N ALA A 44 4.51 -4.11 7.76
CA ALA A 44 4.21 -5.10 8.79
C ALA A 44 4.65 -6.52 8.38
N PRO A 45 4.96 -7.41 9.33
CA PRO A 45 5.22 -8.81 9.02
C PRO A 45 4.00 -9.49 8.40
N GLU A 46 4.25 -10.29 7.36
CA GLU A 46 3.26 -11.06 6.63
C GLU A 46 3.94 -12.30 6.02
N ASP A 47 3.27 -13.46 5.98
CA ASP A 47 3.83 -14.67 5.37
C ASP A 47 3.71 -14.63 3.84
N ALA A 48 4.36 -13.64 3.24
CA ALA A 48 4.30 -13.36 1.82
C ALA A 48 5.58 -12.69 1.30
N LYS A 49 5.73 -12.67 -0.01
CA LYS A 49 6.73 -11.83 -0.69
C LYS A 49 6.07 -10.56 -1.21
N ALA A 50 6.74 -9.43 -1.00
CA ALA A 50 6.33 -8.16 -1.55
C ALA A 50 7.27 -7.71 -2.67
N THR A 51 6.72 -6.93 -3.60
CA THR A 51 7.50 -6.08 -4.50
C THR A 51 7.36 -4.64 -4.03
N ILE A 52 8.50 -4.00 -3.74
CA ILE A 52 8.58 -2.58 -3.43
C ILE A 52 9.04 -1.87 -4.69
N ALA A 53 8.37 -0.79 -5.07
CA ALA A 53 8.76 0.08 -6.18
C ALA A 53 8.74 1.55 -5.74
N LEU A 54 9.78 2.30 -6.08
CA LEU A 54 9.80 3.76 -6.00
C LEU A 54 9.69 4.32 -7.43
N GLN A 55 8.75 5.21 -7.65
CA GLN A 55 8.49 5.82 -8.94
C GLN A 55 8.34 7.34 -8.81
N ASP A 56 8.67 8.06 -9.88
CA ASP A 56 8.31 9.47 -10.01
C ASP A 56 6.81 9.64 -10.38
N ARG A 57 6.38 10.89 -10.59
CA ARG A 57 5.00 11.23 -10.97
C ARG A 57 4.59 10.67 -12.33
N GLU A 58 5.54 10.48 -13.24
CA GLU A 58 5.30 9.98 -14.60
C GLU A 58 5.28 8.45 -14.65
N GLY A 59 5.56 7.79 -13.51
CA GLY A 59 5.62 6.34 -13.41
C GLY A 59 6.98 5.77 -13.77
N HIS A 60 8.02 6.60 -13.93
CA HIS A 60 9.37 6.10 -14.15
C HIS A 60 9.88 5.40 -12.90
N LEU A 61 10.35 4.17 -13.07
CA LEU A 61 10.84 3.34 -11.98
C LEU A 61 12.25 3.78 -11.57
N LEU A 62 12.36 4.32 -10.36
CA LEU A 62 13.63 4.75 -9.76
C LEU A 62 14.28 3.63 -8.94
N TYR A 63 13.45 2.75 -8.38
CA TYR A 63 13.91 1.58 -7.62
C TYR A 63 12.86 0.47 -7.66
N THR A 64 13.31 -0.78 -7.67
CA THR A 64 12.45 -1.93 -7.40
C THR A 64 13.21 -3.02 -6.64
N SER A 65 12.51 -3.74 -5.78
CA SER A 65 13.04 -4.91 -5.10
C SER A 65 11.94 -5.86 -4.68
N SER A 66 12.25 -7.15 -4.69
CA SER A 66 11.41 -8.19 -4.09
C SER A 66 11.95 -8.56 -2.72
N VAL A 67 11.09 -8.54 -1.71
CA VAL A 67 11.45 -8.75 -0.31
C VAL A 67 10.54 -9.77 0.35
N ASP A 68 11.09 -10.52 1.28
CA ASP A 68 10.35 -11.44 2.14
C ASP A 68 9.77 -10.67 3.34
N LEU A 69 8.45 -10.72 3.54
CA LEU A 69 7.77 -10.00 4.60
C LEU A 69 7.66 -10.80 5.91
N ARG A 70 8.19 -12.03 6.02
CA ARG A 70 8.00 -12.87 7.22
C ARG A 70 8.44 -12.23 8.53
N GLN A 71 9.36 -11.27 8.48
CA GLN A 71 9.84 -10.50 9.64
C GLN A 71 9.46 -9.00 9.57
N GLY A 72 8.62 -8.64 8.60
CA GLY A 72 8.38 -7.26 8.19
C GLY A 72 9.60 -6.64 7.53
N VAL A 73 9.44 -5.40 7.04
CA VAL A 73 10.51 -4.68 6.35
C VAL A 73 10.65 -3.28 6.91
N LYS A 74 11.90 -2.85 7.09
CA LYS A 74 12.26 -1.47 7.42
C LYS A 74 13.33 -1.02 6.44
N GLN A 75 12.95 -0.21 5.46
CA GLN A 75 13.85 0.26 4.41
C GLN A 75 13.95 1.77 4.44
N LYS A 76 15.13 2.31 4.14
CA LYS A 76 15.36 3.76 4.02
C LYS A 76 15.76 4.08 2.59
N PHE A 77 15.11 5.08 2.00
CA PHE A 77 15.43 5.62 0.69
C PHE A 77 16.14 6.97 0.88
N ASN A 78 17.35 7.08 0.33
CA ASN A 78 18.02 8.37 0.24
C ASN A 78 17.34 9.20 -0.84
N ILE A 79 16.83 10.39 -0.49
CA ILE A 79 16.12 11.27 -1.42
C ILE A 79 16.92 12.53 -1.79
N ASN A 80 18.18 12.63 -1.33
CA ASN A 80 19.00 13.82 -1.57
C ASN A 80 19.35 14.04 -3.06
N GLU A 81 19.34 12.97 -3.86
CA GLU A 81 19.62 13.04 -5.30
C GLU A 81 18.35 13.17 -6.15
N LEU A 82 17.18 13.16 -5.52
CA LEU A 82 15.90 13.30 -6.21
C LEU A 82 15.57 14.79 -6.39
N SER A 83 15.13 15.16 -7.59
CA SER A 83 14.67 16.51 -7.87
C SER A 83 13.37 16.83 -7.12
N VAL A 84 13.07 18.13 -7.01
CA VAL A 84 11.76 18.62 -6.55
C VAL A 84 10.65 17.96 -7.36
N GLY A 85 9.64 17.40 -6.69
CA GLY A 85 8.62 16.61 -7.36
C GLY A 85 7.77 15.74 -6.44
N THR A 86 6.86 14.98 -7.05
CA THR A 86 6.01 14.01 -6.37
C THR A 86 6.51 12.60 -6.68
N TYR A 87 6.60 11.77 -5.64
CA TYR A 87 7.11 10.41 -5.74
C TYR A 87 6.16 9.44 -5.04
N GLN A 88 6.16 8.20 -5.53
CA GLN A 88 5.31 7.14 -5.02
C GLN A 88 6.12 5.92 -4.64
N ILE A 89 5.86 5.37 -3.46
CA ILE A 89 6.31 4.05 -3.04
C ILE A 89 5.11 3.10 -3.12
N ALA A 90 5.17 2.13 -4.02
CA ALA A 90 4.20 1.06 -4.15
C ALA A 90 4.73 -0.21 -3.47
N VAL A 91 3.89 -0.83 -2.64
CA VAL A 91 4.12 -2.14 -2.02
C VAL A 91 3.06 -3.09 -2.56
N LYS A 92 3.48 -4.10 -3.34
CA LYS A 92 2.58 -5.09 -3.94
C LYS A 92 2.80 -6.46 -3.30
N VAL A 93 1.72 -7.09 -2.83
CA VAL A 93 1.71 -8.47 -2.29
C VAL A 93 0.62 -9.23 -3.02
N GLY A 94 1.00 -10.18 -3.89
CA GLY A 94 0.05 -10.83 -4.80
C GLY A 94 -0.70 -9.82 -5.66
N GLU A 95 -2.03 -9.81 -5.57
CA GLU A 95 -2.90 -8.85 -6.26
C GLU A 95 -3.16 -7.55 -5.46
N GLN A 96 -2.76 -7.50 -4.19
CA GLN A 96 -2.95 -6.32 -3.34
C GLN A 96 -1.84 -5.30 -3.51
N SER A 97 -2.18 -4.01 -3.39
CA SER A 97 -1.19 -2.95 -3.48
C SER A 97 -1.51 -1.77 -2.57
N THR A 98 -0.49 -1.35 -1.82
CA THR A 98 -0.51 -0.12 -1.03
C THR A 98 0.42 0.89 -1.68
N ILE A 99 -0.11 2.07 -2.02
CA ILE A 99 0.66 3.19 -2.57
C ILE A 99 0.79 4.28 -1.51
N LYS A 100 2.02 4.76 -1.30
CA LYS A 100 2.33 5.91 -0.44
C LYS A 100 2.99 7.00 -1.26
N THR A 101 2.47 8.21 -1.14
CA THR A 101 2.97 9.37 -1.88
C THR A 101 3.73 10.30 -0.94
N PHE A 102 4.85 10.85 -1.41
CA PHE A 102 5.56 11.94 -0.74
C PHE A 102 5.98 13.00 -1.75
N VAL A 103 6.22 14.23 -1.28
CA VAL A 103 6.57 15.36 -2.13
C VAL A 103 7.87 15.96 -1.63
N ILE A 104 8.80 16.20 -2.56
CA ILE A 104 10.02 16.96 -2.33
C ILE A 104 9.74 18.39 -2.84
N GLN A 105 9.90 19.38 -1.96
CA GLN A 105 9.71 20.80 -2.28
C GLN A 105 10.92 21.58 -1.78
N GLU A 106 11.25 22.67 -2.47
CA GLU A 106 12.23 23.63 -1.96
C GLU A 106 11.64 24.36 -0.76
N ARG A 107 12.45 24.55 0.28
CA ARG A 107 12.14 25.48 1.36
C ARG A 107 12.88 26.78 1.08
N PRO A 108 12.20 27.91 0.82
CA PRO A 108 12.88 29.20 0.64
C PRO A 108 13.74 29.51 1.86
N ALA A 109 14.91 30.13 1.64
CA ALA A 109 15.73 30.62 2.75
C ALA A 109 14.94 31.67 3.56
N GLU A 110 14.93 31.53 4.89
CA GLU A 110 14.37 32.55 5.76
C GLU A 110 15.20 33.83 5.65
N THR A 111 14.59 34.91 5.18
CA THR A 111 15.23 36.22 5.10
C THR A 111 15.07 36.92 6.45
N PHE A 112 16.19 37.19 7.12
CA PHE A 112 16.21 37.98 8.35
C PHE A 112 16.75 39.37 8.06
N VAL A 113 16.06 40.40 8.55
CA VAL A 113 16.55 41.78 8.58
C VAL A 113 17.08 42.06 9.97
N MET A 114 18.37 42.38 10.07
CA MET A 114 18.97 42.89 11.30
C MET A 114 19.09 44.41 11.19
N LEU A 115 18.52 45.13 12.14
CA LEU A 115 18.69 46.58 12.25
C LEU A 115 20.00 46.82 13.01
N GLU A 116 20.96 47.45 12.36
CA GLU A 116 22.15 47.98 13.05
C GLU A 116 21.73 49.24 13.84
N SER A 117 22.15 49.32 15.10
CA SER A 117 21.94 50.45 16.02
C SER A 117 23.23 51.21 16.27
#